data_AF-A0A6A6KFP5-F1
#
_entry.id   AF-A0A6A6KFP5-F1
#
_cell.length_a   1.000
_cell.length_b   1.000
_cell.length_c   1.000
_cell.angle_alpha   90.00
_cell.angle_beta   90.00
_cell.angle_gamma   90.00
#
_symmetry.space_group_name_H-M   'P 1'
#
loop_
_entity.id
_entity.type
_entity.pdbx_description
1 polymer ?
#
loop_
_entity_poly.entity_id
_entity_poly.type
_entity_poly.pdbx_seq_one_letter_code
_entity_poly.pdbx_strand_id
1 'polypeptide(L)'
;MSTLSEVYAQYPLKVDDIIPLDFDSVVTVPDSHAWPISDGFESNDWLSIPTIDLKDPDAAKLIGHACETWGVFQVVNHDIPLNLLDEVESEARQLFSLPTTQKLKALRSPGGVTGYGLARISSFFNKFMWHEGFTIIGSPLDHARELWPNDYQKFDPLGLSFGQIPLYRSVTVAEYFGRKAKDLEKALASIRI
;
A
#
# COMPACT_ATOMS: atom_id res chain seq x y z
N MET A 1 -23.43 -3.14 0.67
CA MET A 1 -22.39 -2.16 0.27
C MET A 1 -21.78 -2.67 -1.01
N SER A 2 -21.58 -1.81 -2.01
CA SER A 2 -20.87 -2.20 -3.23
C SER A 2 -19.40 -2.49 -2.91
N THR A 3 -18.81 -3.47 -3.60
CA THR A 3 -17.37 -3.73 -3.47
C THR A 3 -16.57 -2.59 -4.11
N LEU A 4 -15.32 -2.40 -3.67
CA LEU A 4 -14.43 -1.39 -4.27
C LEU A 4 -14.30 -1.59 -5.79
N SER A 5 -14.22 -2.85 -6.23
CA SER A 5 -14.21 -3.24 -7.64
C SER A 5 -15.46 -2.81 -8.40
N GLU A 6 -16.66 -2.92 -7.81
CA GLU A 6 -17.91 -2.48 -8.44
C GLU A 6 -17.96 -0.96 -8.63
N VAL A 7 -17.55 -0.20 -7.60
CA VAL A 7 -17.48 1.27 -7.70
C VAL A 7 -16.54 1.67 -8.83
N TYR A 8 -15.40 1.01 -8.89
CA TYR A 8 -14.35 1.28 -9.86
C TYR A 8 -14.68 0.85 -11.29
N ALA A 9 -15.51 -0.17 -11.48
CA ALA A 9 -16.04 -0.54 -12.79
C ALA A 9 -17.00 0.52 -13.35
N GLN A 10 -17.72 1.25 -12.49
CA GLN A 10 -18.65 2.32 -12.90
C GLN A 10 -17.92 3.62 -13.30
N TYR A 11 -16.68 3.80 -12.85
CA TYR A 11 -15.85 4.98 -13.13
C TYR A 11 -14.48 4.55 -13.70
N PRO A 12 -14.43 4.08 -14.96
CA PRO A 12 -13.19 3.64 -15.58
C PRO A 12 -12.24 4.80 -15.86
N LEU A 13 -10.95 4.58 -15.64
CA LEU A 13 -9.89 5.53 -16.00
C LEU A 13 -9.53 5.42 -17.48
N LYS A 14 -8.97 6.49 -18.06
CA LYS A 14 -8.31 6.38 -19.37
C LYS A 14 -7.00 5.62 -19.19
N VAL A 15 -6.61 4.84 -20.20
CA VAL A 15 -5.37 4.03 -20.14
C VAL A 15 -4.14 4.92 -19.92
N ASP A 16 -4.09 6.08 -20.57
CA ASP A 16 -3.00 7.05 -20.42
C ASP A 16 -2.90 7.63 -19.00
N ASP A 17 -3.99 7.61 -18.23
CA ASP A 17 -4.03 8.05 -16.83
C ASP A 17 -3.63 6.92 -15.84
N ILE A 18 -3.34 5.71 -16.36
CA ILE A 18 -2.91 4.55 -15.57
C ILE A 18 -1.42 4.30 -15.75
N ILE A 19 -0.90 4.50 -16.96
CA ILE A 19 0.50 4.23 -17.29
C ILE A 19 1.41 5.26 -16.59
N PRO A 20 2.38 4.83 -15.76
CA PRO A 20 3.32 5.73 -15.13
C PRO A 20 4.22 6.43 -16.15
N LEU A 21 4.80 7.56 -15.74
CA LEU A 21 5.82 8.23 -16.53
C LEU A 21 6.99 7.29 -16.77
N ASP A 22 7.51 7.27 -17.99
CA ASP A 22 8.76 6.57 -18.28
C ASP A 22 9.92 7.42 -17.75
N PHE A 23 10.33 7.11 -16.51
CA PHE A 23 11.36 7.85 -15.77
C PHE A 23 12.72 7.87 -16.49
N ASP A 24 13.01 6.88 -17.33
CA ASP A 24 14.27 6.80 -18.07
C ASP A 24 14.27 7.73 -19.30
N SER A 25 13.08 8.11 -19.79
CA SER A 25 12.92 8.94 -20.99
C SER A 25 12.89 10.46 -20.71
N VAL A 26 12.66 10.86 -19.45
CA VAL A 26 12.43 12.27 -19.09
C VAL A 26 13.70 12.96 -18.58
N VAL A 27 14.04 14.10 -19.20
CA VAL A 27 15.21 14.92 -18.82
C VAL A 27 14.85 15.97 -17.76
N THR A 28 13.60 16.43 -17.75
CA THR A 28 13.08 17.45 -16.82
C THR A 28 11.70 17.07 -16.34
N VAL A 29 11.31 17.55 -15.15
CA VAL A 29 9.96 17.34 -14.60
C VAL A 29 8.92 17.95 -15.55
N PRO A 30 7.98 17.16 -16.12
CA PRO A 30 6.95 17.70 -17.00
C PRO A 30 5.94 18.54 -16.25
N ASP A 31 5.27 19.48 -16.94
CA ASP A 31 4.20 20.30 -16.36
C ASP A 31 3.08 19.46 -15.72
N SER A 32 2.82 18.26 -16.23
CA SER A 32 1.84 17.34 -15.66
C SER A 32 2.20 16.85 -14.25
N HIS A 33 3.48 16.89 -13.87
CA HIS A 33 4.01 16.49 -12.56
C HIS A 33 4.56 17.67 -11.75
N ALA A 34 4.57 18.89 -12.31
CA ALA A 34 4.98 20.10 -11.62
C ALA A 34 3.85 20.57 -10.69
N TRP A 35 3.96 20.23 -9.41
CA TRP A 35 3.06 20.70 -8.36
C TRP A 35 3.36 22.17 -8.01
N PRO A 36 2.33 22.98 -7.72
CA PRO A 36 2.56 24.35 -7.27
C PRO A 36 3.39 24.34 -5.99
N ILE A 37 4.33 25.27 -5.88
CA ILE A 37 5.08 25.48 -4.66
C ILE A 37 4.06 25.89 -3.59
N SER A 38 3.80 24.99 -2.65
CA SER A 38 3.06 25.35 -1.44
C SER A 38 3.95 26.30 -0.65
N ASP A 39 3.38 27.40 -0.14
CA ASP A 39 4.06 28.24 0.83
C ASP A 39 4.60 27.34 1.95
N GLY A 40 5.88 27.54 2.26
CA GLY A 40 6.74 26.57 2.93
C GLY A 40 6.11 25.92 4.15
N PHE A 41 6.15 24.59 4.20
CA PHE A 41 6.18 23.91 5.48
C PHE A 41 7.45 24.37 6.18
N GLU A 42 7.32 25.25 7.18
CA GLU A 42 8.38 25.41 8.16
C GLU A 42 8.56 24.03 8.81
N SER A 43 9.69 23.37 8.55
CA SER A 43 10.02 22.15 9.26
C SER A 43 10.18 22.51 10.72
N ASN A 44 9.16 22.24 11.52
CA ASN A 44 9.34 22.18 12.95
C ASN A 44 10.19 20.94 13.22
N ASP A 45 11.51 21.10 13.22
CA ASP A 45 12.53 20.07 13.48
C ASP A 45 12.36 19.35 14.84
N TRP A 46 11.33 19.69 15.60
CA TRP A 46 11.01 19.24 16.96
C TRP A 46 9.82 18.27 17.02
N LEU A 47 9.09 18.08 15.93
CA LEU A 47 7.91 17.22 15.88
C LEU A 47 8.30 15.82 15.36
N SER A 48 8.61 14.91 16.29
CA SER A 48 8.82 13.50 15.99
C SER A 48 7.49 12.75 15.95
N ILE A 49 7.25 11.99 14.88
CA ILE A 49 6.07 11.11 14.76
C ILE A 49 6.06 10.14 15.95
N PRO A 50 4.93 9.97 16.66
CA PRO A 50 4.85 9.06 17.81
C PRO A 50 5.28 7.65 17.42
N THR A 51 6.13 7.03 18.24
CA THR A 51 6.51 5.62 18.11
C THR A 51 5.89 4.84 19.25
N ILE A 52 5.15 3.78 18.92
CA ILE A 52 4.38 2.99 19.88
C ILE A 52 4.93 1.57 19.92
N ASP A 53 5.30 1.14 21.12
CA ASP A 53 5.68 -0.25 21.38
C ASP A 53 4.42 -1.11 21.55
N LEU A 54 4.22 -2.10 20.68
CA LEU A 54 3.06 -3.00 20.77
C LEU A 54 3.12 -3.98 21.96
N LYS A 55 4.24 -4.05 22.68
CA LYS A 55 4.37 -4.78 23.95
C LYS A 55 4.08 -3.91 25.17
N ASP A 56 3.88 -2.61 25.00
CA ASP A 56 3.46 -1.71 26.08
C ASP A 56 2.04 -2.08 26.54
N PRO A 57 1.79 -2.30 27.85
CA PRO A 57 0.45 -2.56 28.37
C PRO A 57 -0.58 -1.47 28.05
N ASP A 58 -0.14 -0.24 27.78
CA ASP A 58 -0.98 0.90 27.41
C ASP A 58 -0.98 1.17 25.89
N ALA A 59 -0.45 0.26 25.05
CA ALA A 59 -0.32 0.43 23.60
C ALA A 59 -1.62 0.90 22.94
N ALA A 60 -2.77 0.34 23.31
CA ALA A 60 -4.06 0.79 22.79
C ALA A 60 -4.36 2.26 23.13
N LYS A 61 -4.12 2.68 24.36
CA LYS A 61 -4.35 4.07 24.77
C LYS A 61 -3.43 5.02 24.01
N LEU A 62 -2.17 4.63 23.81
CA LEU A 62 -1.18 5.40 23.03
C LEU A 62 -1.60 5.51 21.56
N ILE A 63 -2.08 4.43 20.94
CA ILE A 63 -2.58 4.43 19.57
C ILE A 63 -3.80 5.36 19.44
N GLY A 64 -4.76 5.26 20.38
CA GLY A 64 -5.91 6.16 20.40
C GLY A 64 -5.50 7.63 20.48
N HIS A 65 -4.56 7.95 21.38
CA HIS A 65 -4.04 9.31 21.51
C HIS A 65 -3.32 9.80 20.26
N ALA A 66 -2.48 8.96 19.64
CA ALA A 66 -1.78 9.30 18.40
C ALA A 66 -2.74 9.49 17.23
N CYS A 67 -3.79 8.68 17.11
CA CYS A 67 -4.85 8.89 16.13
C CYS A 67 -5.56 10.25 16.30
N GLU A 68 -5.86 10.66 17.54
CA GLU A 68 -6.54 11.92 17.83
C GLU A 68 -5.66 13.16 17.64
N THR A 69 -4.38 13.06 17.95
CA THR A 69 -3.46 14.21 17.99
C THR A 69 -2.55 14.33 16.78
N TRP A 70 -2.22 13.21 16.12
CA TRP A 70 -1.31 13.15 14.97
C TRP A 70 -1.94 12.59 13.70
N GLY A 71 -2.86 11.63 13.83
CA GLY A 71 -3.42 10.88 12.69
C GLY A 71 -2.46 9.85 12.07
N VAL A 72 -1.23 9.76 12.57
CA VAL A 72 -0.18 8.81 12.15
C VAL A 72 0.73 8.46 13.33
N PHE A 73 1.29 7.26 13.33
CA PHE A 73 2.28 6.77 14.30
C PHE A 73 3.12 5.65 13.69
N GLN A 74 4.28 5.40 14.28
CA GLN A 74 5.12 4.23 13.99
C GLN A 74 4.87 3.15 15.05
N VAL A 75 5.05 1.88 14.68
CA VAL A 75 4.96 0.75 15.60
C VAL A 75 6.28 0.01 15.70
N VAL A 76 6.64 -0.43 16.90
CA VAL A 76 7.79 -1.30 17.17
C VAL A 76 7.34 -2.52 17.96
N ASN A 77 8.20 -3.56 18.00
CA ASN A 77 7.90 -4.83 18.66
C ASN A 77 6.58 -5.48 18.21
N HIS A 78 6.26 -5.34 16.92
CA HIS A 78 5.04 -5.85 16.29
C HIS A 78 5.03 -7.38 16.04
N ASP A 79 6.07 -8.08 16.46
CA ASP A 79 6.30 -9.53 16.30
C ASP A 79 6.31 -10.05 14.83
N ILE A 80 6.19 -9.17 13.82
CA ILE A 80 6.51 -9.50 12.42
C ILE A 80 8.01 -9.83 12.29
N PRO A 81 8.38 -11.00 11.76
CA PRO A 81 9.78 -11.39 11.55
C PRO A 81 10.51 -10.41 10.64
N LEU A 82 11.72 -9.98 11.02
CA LEU A 82 12.50 -9.05 10.21
C LEU A 82 12.90 -9.62 8.85
N ASN A 83 13.19 -10.93 8.77
CA ASN A 83 13.50 -11.58 7.50
C ASN A 83 12.32 -11.54 6.51
N LEU A 84 11.07 -11.57 7.01
CA LEU A 84 9.89 -11.42 6.16
C LEU A 84 9.79 -10.00 5.59
N LEU A 85 10.15 -8.98 6.38
CA LEU A 85 10.21 -7.59 5.89
C LEU A 85 11.30 -7.43 4.82
N ASP A 86 12.49 -8.01 5.05
CA ASP A 86 13.60 -8.01 4.10
C ASP A 86 13.21 -8.72 2.78
N GLU A 87 12.51 -9.86 2.87
CA GLU A 87 12.01 -10.61 1.71
C GLU A 87 10.99 -9.79 0.92
N VAL A 88 10.01 -9.16 1.59
CA VAL A 88 9.01 -8.30 0.92
C VAL A 88 9.68 -7.10 0.24
N GLU A 89 10.65 -6.46 0.90
CA GLU A 89 11.39 -5.35 0.32
C GLU A 89 12.21 -5.79 -0.90
N SER A 90 12.89 -6.95 -0.81
CA SER A 90 13.65 -7.53 -1.90
C SER A 90 12.77 -7.86 -3.11
N GLU A 91 11.61 -8.49 -2.91
CA GLU A 91 10.66 -8.80 -3.98
C GLU A 91 10.06 -7.54 -4.62
N ALA A 92 9.77 -6.50 -3.81
CA ALA A 92 9.33 -5.20 -4.34
C ALA A 92 10.42 -4.54 -5.20
N ARG A 93 11.67 -4.54 -4.73
CA ARG A 93 12.82 -4.04 -5.53
C ARG A 93 12.98 -4.83 -6.82
N GLN A 94 12.87 -6.17 -6.77
CA GLN A 94 12.95 -7.02 -7.94
C GLN A 94 11.84 -6.67 -8.95
N LEU A 95 10.60 -6.53 -8.50
CA LEU A 95 9.46 -6.12 -9.35
C LEU A 95 9.71 -4.81 -10.08
N PHE A 96 10.12 -3.75 -9.35
CA PHE A 96 10.29 -2.44 -9.95
C PHE A 96 11.57 -2.29 -10.78
N SER A 97 12.55 -3.18 -10.57
CA SER A 97 13.74 -3.31 -11.43
C SER A 97 13.47 -3.94 -12.80
N LEU A 98 12.30 -4.57 -13.00
CA LEU A 98 11.92 -5.11 -14.29
C LEU A 98 11.80 -4.01 -15.35
N PRO A 99 12.12 -4.31 -16.63
CA PRO A 99 11.88 -3.38 -17.72
C PRO A 99 10.42 -2.92 -17.76
N THR A 100 10.18 -1.66 -18.12
CA THR A 100 8.82 -1.08 -18.22
C THR A 100 7.89 -1.95 -19.09
N THR A 101 8.39 -2.49 -20.20
CA THR A 101 7.64 -3.39 -21.08
C THR A 101 7.19 -4.68 -20.40
N GLN A 102 7.95 -5.17 -19.42
CA GLN A 102 7.58 -6.33 -18.62
C GLN A 102 6.53 -5.94 -17.57
N LYS A 103 6.72 -4.83 -16.85
CA LYS A 103 5.77 -4.32 -15.85
C LYS A 103 4.39 -4.04 -16.46
N LEU A 104 4.36 -3.51 -17.69
CA LEU A 104 3.14 -3.23 -18.45
C LEU A 104 2.31 -4.49 -18.79
N LYS A 105 2.88 -5.71 -18.70
CA LYS A 105 2.09 -6.94 -18.86
C LYS A 105 1.02 -7.09 -17.80
N ALA A 106 1.30 -6.58 -16.60
CA ALA A 106 0.38 -6.55 -15.47
C ALA A 106 -0.32 -5.19 -15.31
N LEU A 107 -0.45 -4.41 -16.39
CA LEU A 107 -1.11 -3.10 -16.34
C LEU A 107 -2.56 -3.26 -15.86
N ARG A 108 -2.92 -2.50 -14.83
CA ARG A 108 -4.28 -2.49 -14.28
C ARG A 108 -5.28 -2.07 -15.37
N SER A 109 -6.36 -2.83 -15.49
CA SER A 109 -7.44 -2.48 -16.43
C SER A 109 -8.16 -1.18 -16.02
N PRO A 110 -8.76 -0.44 -16.97
CA PRO A 110 -9.51 0.81 -16.69
C PRO A 110 -10.50 0.77 -15.53
N GLY A 111 -11.27 -0.33 -15.42
CA GLY A 111 -12.21 -0.56 -14.32
C GLY A 111 -11.64 -1.37 -13.16
N GLY A 112 -10.43 -1.90 -13.31
CA GLY A 112 -9.78 -2.77 -12.34
C GLY A 112 -9.24 -2.03 -11.13
N VAL A 113 -8.88 -2.80 -10.11
CA VAL A 113 -8.30 -2.29 -8.85
C VAL A 113 -6.86 -2.77 -8.65
N THR A 114 -6.56 -3.96 -9.14
CA THR A 114 -5.29 -4.66 -8.97
C THR A 114 -4.45 -4.54 -10.25
N GLY A 115 -3.13 -4.50 -10.12
CA GLY A 115 -2.17 -4.38 -11.23
C GLY A 115 -1.21 -3.19 -11.12
N TYR A 116 -0.26 -3.15 -12.04
CA TYR A 116 0.70 -2.07 -12.24
C TYR A 116 0.02 -0.80 -12.75
N GLY A 117 0.51 0.36 -12.30
CA GLY A 117 0.06 1.67 -12.76
C GLY A 117 0.01 2.69 -11.63
N LEU A 118 -0.30 3.94 -11.99
CA LEU A 118 -0.49 5.03 -11.04
C LEU A 118 -1.52 4.66 -9.97
N ALA A 119 -1.34 5.12 -8.74
CA ALA A 119 -2.32 4.89 -7.68
C ALA A 119 -3.66 5.49 -8.11
N ARG A 120 -4.78 4.79 -7.91
CA ARG A 120 -6.06 5.25 -8.43
C ARG A 120 -6.50 6.60 -7.86
N ILE A 121 -6.07 6.91 -6.63
CA ILE A 121 -6.32 8.23 -6.02
C ILE A 121 -5.72 9.39 -6.83
N SER A 122 -4.73 9.12 -7.69
CA SER A 122 -4.10 10.13 -8.55
C SER A 122 -5.11 10.84 -9.46
N SER A 123 -6.21 10.17 -9.84
CA SER A 123 -7.25 10.77 -10.71
C SER A 123 -8.05 11.89 -10.04
N PHE A 124 -7.94 12.06 -8.72
CA PHE A 124 -8.59 13.15 -7.99
C PHE A 124 -7.75 14.44 -7.95
N PHE A 125 -6.52 14.39 -8.46
CA PHE A 125 -5.62 15.53 -8.52
C PHE A 125 -5.50 16.05 -9.95
N ASN A 126 -5.20 17.34 -10.08
CA ASN A 126 -4.97 18.00 -11.38
C ASN A 126 -3.52 17.84 -11.90
N LYS A 127 -2.64 17.23 -11.10
CA LYS A 127 -1.25 16.91 -11.41
C LYS A 127 -0.98 15.46 -11.03
N PHE A 128 -0.10 14.80 -11.77
CA PHE A 128 0.35 13.46 -11.46
C PHE A 128 1.41 13.47 -10.36
N MET A 129 1.41 12.42 -9.55
CA MET A 129 2.45 12.18 -8.56
C MET A 129 3.71 11.63 -9.24
N TRP A 130 4.89 11.90 -8.69
CA TRP A 130 6.16 11.36 -9.19
C TRP A 130 6.41 9.94 -8.68
N HIS A 131 5.68 8.97 -9.23
CA HIS A 131 5.77 7.57 -8.79
C HIS A 131 5.34 6.58 -9.87
N GLU A 132 5.80 5.34 -9.72
CA GLU A 132 5.14 4.15 -10.25
C GLU A 132 4.63 3.30 -9.08
N GLY A 133 3.65 2.43 -9.34
CA GLY A 133 3.05 1.63 -8.29
C GLY A 133 2.46 0.32 -8.81
N PHE A 134 2.22 -0.57 -7.86
CA PHE A 134 1.55 -1.84 -8.10
C PHE A 134 0.53 -2.05 -6.99
N THR A 135 -0.75 -2.19 -7.33
CA THR A 135 -1.81 -2.46 -6.36
C THR A 135 -2.13 -3.94 -6.37
N ILE A 136 -2.12 -4.61 -5.22
CA ILE A 136 -2.50 -6.02 -5.11
C ILE A 136 -3.73 -6.10 -4.20
N ILE A 137 -4.86 -6.52 -4.76
CA ILE A 137 -6.03 -6.93 -3.97
C ILE A 137 -6.29 -8.40 -4.24
N GLY A 138 -6.23 -9.21 -3.19
CA GLY A 138 -6.36 -10.65 -3.28
C GLY A 138 -5.04 -11.32 -3.64
N SER A 139 -5.10 -12.39 -4.42
CA SER A 139 -3.92 -13.18 -4.79
C SER A 139 -3.03 -12.42 -5.79
N PRO A 140 -1.71 -12.38 -5.59
CA PRO A 140 -0.78 -11.80 -6.57
C PRO A 140 -0.51 -12.74 -7.76
N LEU A 141 -1.00 -13.99 -7.71
CA LEU A 141 -0.53 -15.07 -8.57
C LEU A 141 -0.78 -14.84 -10.07
N ASP A 142 -1.90 -14.22 -10.43
CA ASP A 142 -2.22 -13.97 -11.84
C ASP A 142 -1.24 -12.96 -12.45
N HIS A 143 -0.93 -11.87 -11.74
CA HIS A 143 0.10 -10.93 -12.17
C HIS A 143 1.50 -11.54 -12.11
N ALA A 144 1.79 -12.37 -11.10
CA ALA A 144 3.07 -13.06 -11.02
C ALA A 144 3.29 -13.98 -12.23
N ARG A 145 2.25 -14.64 -12.75
CA ARG A 145 2.34 -15.43 -13.99
C ARG A 145 2.64 -14.57 -15.22
N GLU A 146 2.09 -13.37 -15.29
CA GLU A 146 2.35 -12.42 -16.38
C GLU A 146 3.79 -11.87 -16.33
N LEU A 147 4.28 -11.58 -15.12
CA LEU A 147 5.58 -10.95 -14.88
C LEU A 147 6.74 -11.94 -14.80
N TRP A 148 6.53 -13.14 -14.27
CA TRP A 148 7.54 -14.20 -14.13
C TRP A 148 6.97 -15.56 -14.54
N PRO A 149 6.71 -15.81 -15.83
CA PRO A 149 6.08 -17.06 -16.30
C PRO A 149 6.79 -18.35 -15.88
N ASN A 150 8.10 -18.28 -15.60
CA ASN A 150 8.93 -19.42 -15.22
C ASN A 150 9.24 -19.51 -13.72
N ASP A 151 8.85 -18.51 -12.91
CA ASP A 151 9.21 -18.43 -11.48
C ASP A 151 8.06 -17.88 -10.61
N TYR A 152 6.83 -17.91 -11.12
CA TYR A 152 5.67 -17.36 -10.40
C TYR A 152 5.26 -18.19 -9.19
N GLN A 153 5.71 -19.46 -9.10
CA GLN A 153 5.34 -20.38 -8.03
C GLN A 153 5.80 -19.88 -6.66
N LYS A 154 6.84 -19.03 -6.61
CA LYS A 154 7.28 -18.43 -5.35
C LYS A 154 6.24 -17.49 -4.72
N PHE A 155 5.29 -17.01 -5.51
CA PHE A 155 4.17 -16.19 -5.07
C PHE A 155 2.90 -17.02 -4.79
N ASP A 156 2.97 -18.35 -4.89
CA ASP A 156 1.87 -19.22 -4.50
C ASP A 156 1.78 -19.26 -2.97
N PRO A 157 0.67 -18.77 -2.36
CA PRO A 157 0.50 -18.83 -0.92
C PRO A 157 0.48 -20.25 -0.35
N LEU A 158 0.33 -21.28 -1.20
CA LEU A 158 0.37 -22.70 -0.83
C LEU A 158 1.73 -23.37 -1.11
N GLY A 159 2.64 -22.71 -1.85
CA GLY A 159 3.82 -23.32 -2.46
C GLY A 159 5.18 -22.96 -1.82
N LEU A 160 5.26 -21.88 -1.04
CA LEU A 160 6.48 -21.55 -0.28
C LEU A 160 6.16 -21.08 1.14
N SER A 161 7.12 -21.36 2.01
CA SER A 161 7.25 -21.00 3.41
C SER A 161 7.14 -19.49 3.66
N PHE A 162 5.96 -18.90 3.50
CA PHE A 162 5.59 -17.76 4.33
C PHE A 162 5.53 -18.29 5.77
N GLY A 163 6.70 -18.33 6.42
CA GLY A 163 6.84 -18.71 7.81
C GLY A 163 5.80 -17.93 8.59
N GLN A 164 4.85 -18.66 9.20
CA GLN A 164 3.70 -18.14 9.94
C GLN A 164 3.21 -16.79 9.40
N ILE A 165 2.30 -16.85 8.42
CA ILE A 165 1.46 -15.70 8.01
C ILE A 165 1.22 -14.83 9.24
N PRO A 166 1.55 -13.52 9.21
CA PRO A 166 1.35 -12.66 10.36
C PRO A 166 -0.03 -12.96 10.92
N LEU A 167 -0.09 -13.20 12.23
CA LEU A 167 -1.29 -13.58 12.95
C LEU A 167 -2.25 -12.38 12.93
N TYR A 168 -2.57 -11.75 11.81
CA TYR A 168 -3.31 -10.50 11.72
C TYR A 168 -4.26 -10.59 10.52
N ARG A 169 -5.57 -10.73 10.77
CA ARG A 169 -6.59 -10.59 9.73
C ARG A 169 -6.92 -9.13 9.48
N SER A 170 -7.21 -8.76 8.23
CA SER A 170 -7.74 -7.43 7.90
C SER A 170 -9.09 -7.20 8.61
N VAL A 171 -9.29 -6.00 9.15
CA VAL A 171 -10.57 -5.55 9.73
C VAL A 171 -11.16 -4.51 8.81
N THR A 172 -12.41 -4.70 8.43
CA THR A 172 -13.12 -3.71 7.64
C THR A 172 -13.35 -2.44 8.45
N VAL A 173 -13.44 -1.30 7.77
CA VAL A 173 -13.79 -0.01 8.40
C VAL A 173 -15.09 -0.13 9.21
N ALA A 174 -16.06 -0.91 8.71
CA ALA A 174 -17.31 -1.18 9.43
C ALA A 174 -17.12 -2.01 10.72
N GLU A 175 -16.23 -3.01 10.71
CA GLU A 175 -15.88 -3.78 11.90
C GLU A 175 -15.09 -2.95 12.92
N TYR A 176 -14.23 -2.04 12.44
CA TYR A 176 -13.49 -1.10 13.29
C TYR A 176 -14.42 -0.08 13.96
N PHE A 177 -15.34 0.55 13.21
CA PHE A 177 -16.29 1.51 13.78
C PHE A 177 -17.42 0.83 14.59
N GLY A 178 -17.84 -0.38 14.20
CA GLY A 178 -18.85 -1.16 14.91
C GLY A 178 -18.39 -1.65 16.28
N ARG A 179 -17.09 -1.96 16.41
CA ARG A 179 -16.41 -2.07 17.71
C ARG A 179 -16.08 -0.65 18.16
N LYS A 180 -17.05 0.07 18.75
CA LYS A 180 -16.88 1.44 19.27
C LYS A 180 -15.43 1.67 19.66
N ALA A 181 -14.76 2.66 19.05
CA ALA A 181 -13.33 2.99 19.18
C ALA A 181 -12.76 3.09 20.62
N LYS A 182 -13.60 2.89 21.64
CA LYS A 182 -13.31 2.80 23.07
C LYS A 182 -12.67 1.48 23.50
N ASP A 183 -12.79 0.39 22.73
CA ASP A 183 -12.21 -0.93 23.07
C ASP A 183 -11.14 -1.36 22.05
N LEU A 184 -10.10 -0.53 21.87
CA LEU A 184 -9.03 -0.81 20.91
C LEU A 184 -8.27 -2.11 21.24
N GLU A 185 -8.11 -2.47 22.51
CA GLU A 185 -7.60 -3.79 22.94
C GLU A 185 -8.40 -4.96 22.36
N LYS A 186 -9.74 -4.83 22.29
CA LYS A 186 -10.62 -5.84 21.70
C LYS A 186 -10.55 -5.87 20.18
N ALA A 187 -10.20 -4.76 19.54
CA ALA A 187 -9.94 -4.71 18.11
C ALA A 187 -8.58 -5.37 17.79
N LEU A 188 -7.53 -5.03 18.54
CA LEU A 188 -6.18 -5.61 18.43
C LEU A 188 -6.18 -7.12 18.70
N ALA A 189 -6.90 -7.60 19.72
CA ALA A 189 -7.05 -9.03 19.99
C ALA A 189 -7.83 -9.78 18.88
N SER A 190 -8.64 -9.09 18.09
CA SER A 190 -9.47 -9.70 17.03
C SER A 190 -8.84 -9.71 15.65
N ILE A 191 -7.78 -8.92 15.48
CA ILE A 191 -6.87 -9.08 14.35
C ILE A 191 -5.93 -10.23 14.60
N ARG A 192 -5.52 -10.44 15.87
CA ARG A 192 -4.62 -11.53 16.23
C ARG A 192 -5.22 -12.91 15.88
N ILE A 193 -4.65 -13.63 14.90
CA ILE A 193 -5.04 -15.02 14.53
C ILE A 193 -4.46 -15.99 15.57
#